data_AF-A0A3L7VZA8-F1
#
_entry.id   AF-A0A3L7VZA8-F1
#
_cell.length_a   1.000
_cell.length_b   1.000
_cell.length_c   1.000
_cell.angle_alpha   90.00
_cell.angle_beta   90.00
_cell.angle_gamma   90.00
#
_symmetry.space_group_name_H-M   'P 1'
#
loop_
_entity.id
_entity.type
_entity.pdbx_description
1 polymer ?
#
loop_
_entity_poly.entity_id
_entity_poly.type
_entity_poly.pdbx_seq_one_letter_code
_entity_poly.pdbx_strand_id
1 'polypeptide(L)' 'MAKETKGKSKTDVTSRDKSGRATVHTCVNCNQRIMNDREMIVLMDDRRRNKTYHHRTCHQKTLG' A
#
# COMPACT_ATOMS: atom_id res chain seq x y z
N MET A 1 -14.96 -26.60 17.59
CA MET A 1 -14.11 -25.39 17.59
C MET A 1 -14.73 -24.38 16.63
N ALA A 2 -15.40 -23.36 17.15
CA ALA A 2 -16.04 -22.33 16.34
C ALA A 2 -14.96 -21.54 15.61
N LYS A 3 -14.90 -21.68 14.28
CA LYS A 3 -14.09 -20.78 13.45
C LYS A 3 -14.80 -19.44 13.44
N GLU A 4 -14.36 -18.53 14.30
CA GLU A 4 -14.70 -17.12 14.20
C GLU A 4 -14.37 -16.66 12.78
N THR A 5 -15.40 -16.55 11.94
CA THR A 5 -15.33 -15.79 10.70
C THR A 5 -15.23 -14.32 11.10
N LYS A 6 -14.04 -13.94 11.57
CA LYS A 6 -13.64 -12.54 11.73
C LYS A 6 -13.84 -11.93 10.36
N GLY A 7 -14.98 -11.25 10.19
CA GLY A 7 -15.34 -10.62 8.93
C GLY A 7 -14.14 -9.79 8.53
N LYS A 8 -13.47 -10.19 7.44
CA LYS A 8 -12.45 -9.37 6.83
C LYS A 8 -13.19 -8.12 6.41
N SER A 9 -13.11 -7.08 7.22
CA SER A 9 -13.64 -5.77 6.89
C SER A 9 -13.16 -5.49 5.47
N LYS A 10 -14.09 -5.29 4.53
CA LYS A 10 -13.82 -5.10 3.09
C LYS A 10 -12.91 -3.88 2.78
N THR A 11 -12.39 -3.25 3.83
CA THR A 11 -11.54 -2.07 3.83
C THR A 11 -10.05 -2.38 3.85
N ASP A 12 -9.61 -3.56 4.31
CA ASP A 12 -8.18 -3.91 4.37
C ASP A 12 -7.78 -4.71 3.12
N VAL A 13 -7.32 -3.98 2.11
CA VAL A 13 -6.88 -4.55 0.83
C VAL A 13 -5.37 -4.62 0.87
N THR A 14 -4.82 -5.83 0.91
CA THR A 14 -3.38 -6.07 0.74
C THR A 14 -3.12 -6.63 -0.66
N SER A 15 -2.28 -5.94 -1.43
CA SER A 15 -1.85 -6.35 -2.75
C SER A 15 -1.13 -7.68 -2.67
N ARG A 16 -1.32 -8.49 -3.70
CA ARG A 16 -0.68 -9.79 -3.83
C ARG A 16 0.02 -9.87 -5.17
N ASP A 17 1.20 -10.48 -5.18
CA ASP A 17 1.91 -10.76 -6.42
C ASP A 17 1.19 -11.88 -7.21
N LYS A 18 1.65 -12.19 -8.43
CA LYS A 18 1.04 -13.24 -9.27
C LYS A 18 1.05 -14.62 -8.61
N SER A 19 1.94 -14.84 -7.63
CA SER A 19 2.04 -16.03 -6.78
C SER A 19 1.10 -16.00 -5.57
N GLY A 20 0.31 -14.94 -5.40
CA GLY A 20 -0.62 -14.76 -4.30
C GLY A 20 0.01 -14.32 -2.97
N ARG A 21 1.31 -13.97 -2.92
CA ARG A 21 1.96 -13.50 -1.69
C ARG A 21 1.71 -12.01 -1.50
N ALA A 22 1.51 -11.60 -0.25
CA ALA A 22 1.35 -10.19 0.07
C ALA A 22 2.57 -9.40 -0.40
N THR A 23 2.34 -8.37 -1.21
CA THR A 23 3.39 -7.44 -1.63
C THR A 23 3.56 -6.39 -0.56
N VAL A 24 4.79 -6.23 -0.08
CA VAL A 24 5.13 -5.24 0.94
C VAL A 24 5.66 -4.00 0.25
N HIS A 25 4.95 -2.89 0.41
CA HIS A 25 5.38 -1.59 -0.08
C HIS A 25 5.70 -0.67 1.09
N THR A 26 6.75 0.13 0.94
CA THR A 26 7.20 1.08 1.97
C THR A 26 7.04 2.49 1.44
N CYS A 27 6.41 3.36 2.24
CA CYS A 27 6.28 4.76 1.90
C CYS A 27 7.65 5.45 1.91
N VAL A 28 8.00 6.15 0.83
CA VAL A 28 9.29 6.85 0.70
C VAL A 28 9.38 8.06 1.63
N ASN A 29 8.24 8.63 2.05
CA ASN A 29 8.21 9.84 2.87
C ASN A 29 8.34 9.58 4.38
N CYS A 30 7.75 8.50 4.88
CA CYS A 30 7.75 8.20 6.33
C CYS A 30 8.45 6.88 6.67
N ASN A 31 8.95 6.16 5.66
CA ASN A 31 9.62 4.86 5.77
C ASN A 31 8.78 3.77 6.46
N GLN A 32 7.47 3.98 6.64
CA GLN A 32 6.57 2.99 7.20
C GLN A 32 6.00 2.08 6.11
N ARG A 33 5.66 0.85 6.50
CA ARG A 33 4.97 -0.09 5.61
C ARG A 33 3.56 0.40 5.30
N ILE A 34 3.19 0.30 4.03
CA ILE A 34 1.84 0.55 3.55
C ILE A 34 1.11 -0.79 3.62
N MET A 35 0.31 -0.96 4.69
CA MET A 35 -0.42 -2.20 4.93
C MET A 35 -1.69 -2.32 4.07
N ASN A 36 -2.23 -1.17 3.65
CA ASN A 36 -3.47 -1.07 2.91
C ASN A 36 -3.25 -0.33 1.59
N ASP A 37 -3.53 -1.00 0.49
CA ASP A 37 -3.40 -0.45 -0.86
C ASP A 37 -4.35 0.70 -1.13
N ARG A 38 -5.47 0.78 -0.41
CA ARG A 38 -6.37 1.94 -0.51
C ARG A 38 -5.70 3.24 -0.05
N GLU A 39 -4.69 3.13 0.79
CA GLU A 39 -3.85 4.24 1.23
C GLU A 39 -2.57 4.37 0.40
N MET A 40 -2.33 3.50 -0.57
CA MET A 40 -1.12 3.52 -1.38
C MET A 40 -1.29 4.43 -2.60
N ILE A 41 -0.34 5.34 -2.77
CA ILE A 41 -0.13 6.10 -4.00
C ILE A 41 1.17 5.62 -4.64
N VAL A 42 1.10 5.29 -5.91
CA VAL A 42 2.26 4.90 -6.72
C VAL A 42 2.55 6.04 -7.67
N LEU A 43 3.74 6.61 -7.57
CA LEU A 43 4.25 7.58 -8.53
C LEU A 43 5.28 6.90 -9.42
N MET A 44 5.10 7.07 -10.73
CA MET A 44 6.05 6.63 -11.75
C MET A 44 6.88 7.84 -12.15
N ASP A 45 8.20 7.74 -12.01
CA ASP A 45 9.09 8.70 -12.64
C ASP A 45 9.44 8.22 -14.06
N ASP A 46 8.86 8.89 -15.07
CA ASP A 46 9.01 8.51 -16.49
C ASP A 46 10.48 8.50 -16.94
N ARG A 47 11.36 9.30 -16.33
CA ARG A 47 12.78 9.33 -16.70
C ARG A 47 13.53 8.09 -16.23
N ARG A 48 13.13 7.50 -15.09
CA ARG A 48 13.88 6.40 -14.46
C ARG A 48 13.18 5.06 -14.45
N ARG A 49 11.94 4.97 -14.96
CA ARG A 49 11.08 3.78 -14.78
C ARG A 49 11.02 3.32 -13.31
N ASN A 50 11.22 4.27 -12.39
CA ASN A 50 11.30 3.98 -10.97
C ASN A 50 9.92 4.19 -10.36
N LYS A 51 9.45 3.18 -9.61
CA LYS A 51 8.19 3.26 -8.88
C LYS A 51 8.49 3.73 -7.47
N THR A 52 7.89 4.83 -7.06
CA THR A 52 7.91 5.26 -5.66
C THR A 52 6.52 5.07 -5.06
N TYR A 53 6.51 4.57 -3.83
CA TYR A 53 5.29 4.24 -3.10
C TYR A 53 5.14 5.21 -1.95
N HIS A 54 3.92 5.69 -1.73
CA HIS A 54 3.61 6.71 -0.72
C HIS A 54 2.31 6.37 -0.02
N HIS A 55 2.16 6.72 1.26
CA HIS A 55 0.81 6.82 1.84
C HIS A 55 0.08 8.01 1.21
N ARG A 56 -1.24 7.88 1.04
CA ARG A 56 -2.12 8.93 0.54
C ARG A 56 -1.97 10.21 1.38
N THR A 57 -1.89 10.06 2.69
CA THR A 57 -1.70 11.17 3.63
C THR A 57 -0.31 11.80 3.50
N CYS A 58 0.74 11.00 3.35
CA CYS A 58 2.10 11.50 3.12
C CYS A 58 2.21 12.27 1.81
N HIS A 59 1.60 11.75 0.74
CA HIS A 59 1.59 12.40 -0.57
C HIS A 59 0.75 13.69 -0.56
N GLN A 60 -0.39 13.72 0.14
CA GLN A 60 -1.16 14.95 0.31
C GLN A 60 -0.35 16.03 1.02
N LYS A 61 0.38 15.70 2.08
CA LYS A 61 1.26 16.66 2.78
C LYS A 61 2.36 17.23 1.90
N THR A 62 2.84 16.49 0.90
CA THR A 62 3.84 17.02 -0.05
C THR A 62 3.28 17.96 -1.10
N LEU A 63 1.96 17.97 -1.32
CA LEU A 63 1.33 18.82 -2.34
C LEU A 63 0.90 20.20 -1.81
N GLY A 64 0.90 20.42 -0.50
CA GLY A 64 0.46 21.67 0.13
C GLY A 64 -0.98 21.61 0.61
#